data_AF-A0A2G9LWK7-F1
#
_entry.id   AF-A0A2G9LWK7-F1
#
_cell.length_a   1.000
_cell.length_b   1.000
_cell.length_c   1.000
_cell.angle_alpha   90.00
_cell.angle_beta   90.00
_cell.angle_gamma   90.00
#
_symmetry.space_group_name_H-M   'P 1'
#
loop_
_entity.id
_entity.type
_entity.pdbx_description
1 polymer ?
#
loop_
_entity_poly.entity_id
_entity_poly.type
_entity_poly.pdbx_seq_one_letter_code
_entity_poly.pdbx_strand_id
1 'polypeptide(L)'
;MSVQSYFKALSEEVAMCYGIASSARAKGFDPDTKVEVHLARDMAERVEGLVGSVAPQIVGSGMTARIKELEKQYGEQDWRVALVIAAEVAKQSFCKFADEREAMEVGIRVGFAYHTVGVVAAPLEGFIELAIKQRRDGKAYLAAKYAGPVRGAGGTAAAVSVVIADYVGRQMGYAQYDPDDKETERMITELTDYHERVTNLQYKPSDDEIRYLVQHLPVEVDGDPTEQREVSNYKDLPRVATNR
;
A
#
# COMPACT_ATOMS: atom_id res chain seq x y z
N MET A 1 -35.91 11.99 17.96
CA MET A 1 -35.39 11.07 16.93
C MET A 1 -34.47 10.07 17.61
N SER A 2 -34.62 8.77 17.36
CA SER A 2 -33.64 7.77 17.78
C SER A 2 -32.43 7.81 16.86
N VAL A 3 -31.26 7.37 17.33
CA VAL A 3 -30.04 7.25 16.52
C VAL A 3 -30.29 6.40 15.27
N GLN A 4 -31.10 5.33 15.39
CA GLN A 4 -31.49 4.49 14.27
C GLN A 4 -32.35 5.25 13.23
N SER A 5 -33.32 6.05 13.67
CA SER A 5 -34.14 6.86 12.75
C SER A 5 -33.31 7.92 12.02
N TYR A 6 -32.29 8.47 12.69
CA TYR A 6 -31.36 9.43 12.10
C TYR A 6 -30.49 8.78 11.00
N PHE A 7 -29.84 7.65 11.29
CA PHE A 7 -29.04 6.93 10.30
C PHE A 7 -29.89 6.44 9.12
N LYS A 8 -31.14 6.03 9.36
CA LYS A 8 -32.07 5.64 8.30
C LYS A 8 -32.35 6.82 7.34
N ALA A 9 -32.67 8.00 7.88
CA ALA A 9 -32.92 9.19 7.08
C ALA A 9 -31.69 9.56 6.23
N LEU A 10 -30.49 9.57 6.82
CA LEU A 10 -29.24 9.81 6.08
C LEU A 10 -29.02 8.78 4.96
N SER A 11 -29.28 7.50 5.24
CA SER A 11 -29.09 6.43 4.25
C SER A 11 -30.05 6.56 3.06
N GLU A 12 -31.28 6.98 3.32
CA GLU A 12 -32.29 7.22 2.27
C GLU A 12 -31.90 8.42 1.39
N GLU A 13 -31.43 9.52 1.98
CA GLU A 13 -30.95 10.70 1.24
C GLU A 13 -29.69 10.38 0.42
N VAL A 14 -28.72 9.65 1.00
CA VAL A 14 -27.52 9.21 0.28
C VAL A 14 -27.90 8.32 -0.91
N ALA A 15 -28.81 7.37 -0.73
CA ALA A 15 -29.27 6.50 -1.80
C ALA A 15 -29.97 7.28 -2.93
N MET A 16 -30.76 8.29 -2.59
CA MET A 16 -31.39 9.19 -3.57
C MET A 16 -30.33 9.92 -4.40
N CYS A 17 -29.37 10.58 -3.75
CA CYS A 17 -28.28 11.29 -4.42
C CYS A 17 -27.44 10.35 -5.29
N TYR A 18 -27.16 9.13 -4.81
CA TYR A 18 -26.42 8.12 -5.56
C TYR A 18 -27.17 7.67 -6.82
N GLY A 19 -28.49 7.53 -6.75
CA GLY A 19 -29.35 7.20 -7.91
C GLY A 19 -29.32 8.29 -8.98
N ILE A 20 -29.32 9.56 -8.56
CA ILE A 20 -29.17 10.71 -9.47
C ILE A 20 -27.80 10.67 -10.17
N ALA A 21 -26.72 10.50 -9.39
CA ALA A 21 -25.36 10.43 -9.91
C ALA A 21 -25.17 9.25 -10.89
N SER A 22 -25.73 8.08 -10.54
CA SER A 22 -25.69 6.89 -11.40
C SER A 22 -26.41 7.12 -12.73
N SER A 23 -27.57 7.78 -12.70
CA SER A 23 -28.33 8.13 -13.90
C SER A 23 -27.61 9.16 -14.78
N ALA A 24 -26.82 10.05 -14.17
CA ALA A 24 -26.00 11.02 -14.89
C ALA A 24 -24.78 10.35 -15.54
N ARG A 25 -24.00 9.56 -14.79
CA ARG A 25 -22.81 8.84 -15.29
C ARG A 25 -23.17 7.89 -16.43
N ALA A 26 -24.31 7.21 -16.35
CA ALA A 26 -24.79 6.30 -17.41
C ALA A 26 -25.01 6.97 -18.78
N LYS A 27 -25.04 8.31 -18.86
CA LYS A 27 -25.12 9.04 -20.13
C LYS A 27 -23.80 9.07 -20.91
N GLY A 28 -22.68 8.69 -20.28
CA GLY A 28 -21.38 8.57 -20.93
C GLY A 28 -20.69 9.90 -21.27
N PHE A 29 -21.00 10.98 -20.54
CA PHE A 29 -20.34 12.28 -20.71
C PHE A 29 -19.08 12.45 -19.84
N ASP A 30 -18.88 11.56 -18.87
CA ASP A 30 -17.79 11.58 -17.90
C ASP A 30 -16.77 10.47 -18.21
N PRO A 31 -15.56 10.48 -17.60
CA PRO A 31 -14.53 9.46 -17.81
C PRO A 31 -14.97 8.01 -17.52
N ASP A 32 -15.94 7.83 -16.63
CA ASP A 32 -16.57 6.54 -16.34
C ASP A 32 -18.10 6.65 -16.40
N THR A 33 -18.73 5.57 -16.86
CA THR A 33 -20.18 5.36 -16.93
C THR A 33 -20.82 4.99 -15.59
N LYS A 34 -20.01 4.70 -14.58
CA LYS A 34 -20.43 4.35 -13.22
C LYS A 34 -19.99 5.42 -12.22
N VAL A 35 -20.65 5.43 -11.06
CA VAL A 35 -20.22 6.27 -9.93
C VAL A 35 -18.96 5.67 -9.32
N GLU A 36 -17.87 6.43 -9.34
CA GLU A 36 -16.54 6.00 -8.87
C GLU A 36 -16.41 6.05 -7.32
N VAL A 37 -17.26 6.81 -6.64
CA VAL A 37 -17.29 6.86 -5.17
C VAL A 37 -18.11 5.70 -4.64
N HIS A 38 -17.45 4.70 -4.05
CA HIS A 38 -18.14 3.56 -3.44
C HIS A 38 -18.71 3.91 -2.07
N LEU A 39 -19.95 3.50 -1.80
CA LEU A 39 -20.56 3.61 -0.48
C LEU A 39 -20.07 2.46 0.41
N ALA A 40 -19.67 2.79 1.63
CA ALA A 40 -19.25 1.82 2.63
C ALA A 40 -19.88 2.15 3.98
N ARG A 41 -20.33 1.12 4.71
CA ARG A 41 -21.00 1.26 6.02
C ARG A 41 -20.05 1.13 7.19
N ASP A 42 -18.96 0.40 7.02
CA ASP A 42 -17.97 0.15 8.05
C ASP A 42 -16.54 0.16 7.49
N MET A 43 -15.56 -0.08 8.36
CA MET A 43 -14.15 -0.07 7.98
C MET A 43 -13.80 -1.21 7.01
N ALA A 44 -14.36 -2.41 7.20
CA ALA A 44 -14.07 -3.55 6.34
C ALA A 44 -14.57 -3.28 4.91
N GLU A 45 -15.79 -2.74 4.78
CA GLU A 45 -16.34 -2.33 3.48
C GLU A 45 -15.53 -1.18 2.84
N ARG A 46 -14.99 -0.24 3.64
CA ARG A 46 -14.08 0.80 3.11
C ARG A 46 -12.80 0.19 2.55
N VAL A 47 -12.19 -0.78 3.24
CA VAL A 47 -10.99 -1.47 2.77
C VAL A 47 -11.26 -2.22 1.47
N GLU A 48 -12.38 -2.95 1.40
CA GLU A 48 -12.80 -3.66 0.19
C GLU A 48 -13.08 -2.70 -0.97
N GLY A 49 -13.83 -1.62 -0.73
CA GLY A 49 -14.13 -0.62 -1.76
C GLY A 49 -12.89 0.12 -2.26
N LEU A 50 -11.96 0.46 -1.36
CA LEU A 50 -10.71 1.13 -1.69
C LEU A 50 -9.84 0.22 -2.57
N VAL A 51 -9.53 -0.99 -2.11
CA VAL A 51 -8.68 -1.92 -2.86
C VAL A 51 -9.37 -2.46 -4.10
N GLY A 52 -10.70 -2.57 -4.08
CA GLY A 52 -11.53 -2.99 -5.22
C GLY A 52 -11.41 -2.09 -6.44
N SER A 53 -10.96 -0.84 -6.28
CA SER A 53 -10.68 0.05 -7.41
C SER A 53 -9.51 -0.42 -8.29
N VAL A 54 -8.54 -1.12 -7.70
CA VAL A 54 -7.36 -1.67 -8.41
C VAL A 54 -7.43 -3.19 -8.56
N ALA A 55 -8.16 -3.88 -7.68
CA ALA A 55 -8.37 -5.32 -7.72
C ALA A 55 -9.87 -5.66 -7.59
N PRO A 56 -10.69 -5.48 -8.66
CA PRO A 56 -12.13 -5.69 -8.62
C PRO A 56 -12.57 -7.08 -8.14
N GLN A 57 -11.73 -8.09 -8.35
CA GLN A 57 -11.94 -9.48 -7.93
C GLN A 57 -12.02 -9.66 -6.41
N ILE A 58 -11.60 -8.68 -5.61
CA ILE A 58 -11.71 -8.75 -4.15
C ILE A 58 -13.09 -8.36 -3.64
N VAL A 59 -13.85 -7.59 -4.44
CA VAL A 59 -15.18 -7.10 -4.06
C VAL A 59 -16.16 -8.27 -4.01
N GLY A 60 -16.77 -8.49 -2.84
CA GLY A 60 -17.70 -9.59 -2.63
C GLY A 60 -17.01 -10.96 -2.50
N SER A 61 -15.69 -11.01 -2.35
CA SER A 61 -14.92 -12.26 -2.18
C SER A 61 -15.09 -12.92 -0.80
N GLY A 62 -15.76 -12.24 0.14
CA GLY A 62 -15.89 -12.67 1.54
C GLY A 62 -14.79 -12.13 2.47
N MET A 63 -13.83 -11.37 1.93
CA MET A 63 -12.76 -10.72 2.72
C MET A 63 -13.32 -9.86 3.87
N THR A 64 -14.40 -9.11 3.64
CA THR A 64 -15.00 -8.23 4.67
C THR A 64 -15.54 -9.00 5.87
N ALA A 65 -16.14 -10.17 5.64
CA ALA A 65 -16.59 -11.05 6.71
C ALA A 65 -15.40 -11.58 7.51
N ARG A 66 -14.32 -11.95 6.81
CA ARG A 66 -13.09 -12.45 7.45
C ARG A 66 -12.38 -11.38 8.29
N ILE A 67 -12.34 -10.14 7.83
CA ILE A 67 -11.84 -9.01 8.63
C ILE A 67 -12.60 -8.92 9.95
N LYS A 68 -13.94 -8.96 9.91
CA LYS A 68 -14.79 -8.89 11.12
C LYS A 68 -14.57 -10.07 12.07
N GLU A 69 -14.25 -11.26 11.56
CA GLU A 69 -13.88 -12.41 12.39
C GLU A 69 -12.53 -12.18 13.10
N LEU A 70 -11.54 -11.70 12.36
CA LEU A 70 -10.22 -11.38 12.90
C LEU A 70 -10.30 -10.27 13.96
N GLU A 71 -11.16 -9.27 13.75
CA GLU A 71 -11.42 -8.21 14.74
C GLU A 71 -12.06 -8.73 16.02
N LYS A 72 -12.98 -9.69 15.93
CA LYS A 72 -13.52 -10.36 17.13
C LYS A 72 -12.45 -11.15 17.87
N GLN A 73 -11.45 -11.67 17.16
CA GLN A 73 -10.37 -12.47 17.74
C GLN A 73 -9.27 -11.60 18.38
N TYR A 74 -8.81 -10.57 17.68
CA TYR A 74 -7.64 -9.77 18.07
C TYR A 74 -7.99 -8.39 18.65
N GLY A 75 -9.19 -7.90 18.38
CA GLY A 75 -9.61 -6.52 18.62
C GLY A 75 -9.75 -5.73 17.32
N GLU A 76 -10.65 -4.75 17.31
CA GLU A 76 -10.79 -3.80 16.22
C GLU A 76 -9.50 -3.00 16.04
N GLN A 77 -9.07 -2.81 14.78
CA GLN A 77 -7.86 -2.06 14.40
C GLN A 77 -6.53 -2.63 14.93
N ASP A 78 -6.53 -3.88 15.41
CA ASP A 78 -5.29 -4.53 15.83
C ASP A 78 -4.38 -4.82 14.62
N TRP A 79 -3.09 -4.53 14.74
CA TRP A 79 -2.10 -4.72 13.68
C TRP A 79 -2.02 -6.16 13.16
N ARG A 80 -2.36 -7.16 14.00
CA ARG A 80 -2.40 -8.58 13.58
C ARG A 80 -3.49 -8.84 12.56
N VAL A 81 -4.60 -8.10 12.60
CA VAL A 81 -5.66 -8.21 11.58
C VAL A 81 -5.10 -7.83 10.22
N ALA A 82 -4.38 -6.70 10.13
CA ALA A 82 -3.73 -6.23 8.91
C ALA A 82 -2.76 -7.26 8.32
N LEU A 83 -1.91 -7.85 9.17
CA LEU A 83 -0.93 -8.85 8.74
C LEU A 83 -1.59 -10.13 8.26
N VAL A 84 -2.54 -10.67 9.04
CA VAL A 84 -3.20 -11.94 8.72
C VAL A 84 -4.03 -11.80 7.45
N ILE A 85 -4.83 -10.75 7.32
CA ILE A 85 -5.66 -10.57 6.12
C ILE A 85 -4.80 -10.36 4.88
N ALA A 86 -3.69 -9.60 4.98
CA ALA A 86 -2.76 -9.41 3.87
C ALA A 86 -2.17 -10.75 3.38
N ALA A 87 -1.75 -11.61 4.31
CA ALA A 87 -1.21 -12.92 3.97
C ALA A 87 -2.29 -13.88 3.44
N GLU A 88 -3.51 -13.86 3.98
CA GLU A 88 -4.62 -14.70 3.49
C GLU A 88 -5.01 -14.32 2.04
N VAL A 89 -5.00 -13.02 1.72
CA VAL A 89 -5.21 -12.51 0.35
C VAL A 89 -4.04 -12.91 -0.56
N ALA A 90 -2.79 -12.73 -0.12
CA ALA A 90 -1.62 -13.14 -0.89
C ALA A 90 -1.58 -14.64 -1.19
N LYS A 91 -2.10 -15.47 -0.27
CA LYS A 91 -2.29 -16.92 -0.46
C LYS A 91 -3.50 -17.29 -1.32
N GLN A 92 -4.22 -16.30 -1.86
CA GLN A 92 -5.38 -16.47 -2.72
C GLN A 92 -6.54 -17.23 -2.04
N SER A 93 -6.78 -16.95 -0.75
CA SER A 93 -7.80 -17.65 0.05
C SER A 93 -9.23 -17.23 -0.30
N PHE A 94 -9.41 -16.07 -0.94
CA PHE A 94 -10.73 -15.48 -1.24
C PHE A 94 -11.03 -15.43 -2.75
N CYS A 95 -10.03 -15.14 -3.57
CA CYS A 95 -10.15 -14.99 -5.01
C CYS A 95 -8.82 -15.37 -5.70
N LYS A 96 -8.83 -15.48 -7.02
CA LYS A 96 -7.64 -15.77 -7.83
C LYS A 96 -7.12 -14.51 -8.49
N PHE A 97 -5.80 -14.40 -8.57
CA PHE A 97 -5.08 -13.34 -9.27
C PHE A 97 -4.40 -13.93 -10.51
N ALA A 98 -3.92 -13.08 -11.41
CA ALA A 98 -3.23 -13.49 -12.62
C ALA A 98 -1.91 -14.21 -12.29
N ASP A 99 -1.20 -13.74 -11.28
CA ASP A 99 0.04 -14.33 -10.79
C ASP A 99 0.24 -14.10 -9.28
N GLU A 100 1.28 -14.74 -8.73
CA GLU A 100 1.63 -14.64 -7.31
C GLU A 100 2.04 -13.22 -6.90
N ARG A 101 2.68 -12.46 -7.81
CA ARG A 101 3.11 -11.08 -7.57
C ARG A 101 1.89 -10.19 -7.35
N GLU A 102 0.89 -10.29 -8.22
CA GLU A 102 -0.38 -9.56 -8.09
C GLU A 102 -1.09 -9.94 -6.79
N ALA A 103 -1.15 -11.23 -6.43
CA ALA A 103 -1.75 -11.66 -5.18
C ALA A 103 -1.06 -11.02 -3.95
N MET A 104 0.28 -11.03 -3.92
CA MET A 104 1.05 -10.37 -2.85
C MET A 104 0.85 -8.86 -2.83
N GLU A 105 0.88 -8.20 -4.00
CA GLU A 105 0.66 -6.76 -4.11
C GLU A 105 -0.70 -6.37 -3.53
N VAL A 106 -1.77 -7.06 -3.96
CA VAL A 106 -3.13 -6.82 -3.47
C VAL A 106 -3.23 -7.13 -1.97
N GLY A 107 -2.60 -8.21 -1.50
CA GLY A 107 -2.54 -8.52 -0.07
C GLY A 107 -1.91 -7.40 0.75
N ILE A 108 -0.78 -6.86 0.30
CA ILE A 108 -0.11 -5.72 0.95
C ILE A 108 -1.02 -4.49 0.94
N ARG A 109 -1.69 -4.18 -0.18
CA ARG A 109 -2.66 -3.07 -0.28
C ARG A 109 -3.81 -3.23 0.72
N VAL A 110 -4.35 -4.45 0.89
CA VAL A 110 -5.41 -4.73 1.87
C VAL A 110 -4.92 -4.50 3.30
N GLY A 111 -3.76 -5.04 3.66
CA GLY A 111 -3.19 -4.82 4.99
C GLY A 111 -2.94 -3.34 5.27
N PHE A 112 -2.40 -2.63 4.29
CA PHE A 112 -2.10 -1.20 4.40
C PHE A 112 -3.38 -0.36 4.50
N ALA A 113 -4.39 -0.68 3.70
CA ALA A 113 -5.72 -0.06 3.77
C ALA A 113 -6.40 -0.31 5.12
N TYR A 114 -6.32 -1.54 5.64
CA TYR A 114 -6.86 -1.87 6.96
C TYR A 114 -6.17 -1.07 8.06
N HIS A 115 -4.84 -1.04 8.07
CA HIS A 115 -4.06 -0.31 9.06
C HIS A 115 -4.35 1.19 9.06
N THR A 116 -4.70 1.74 7.90
CA THR A 116 -5.08 3.14 7.71
C THR A 116 -6.59 3.37 7.74
N VAL A 117 -7.38 2.41 8.22
CA VAL A 117 -8.84 2.51 8.43
C VAL A 117 -9.62 2.77 7.12
N GLY A 118 -8.96 2.58 5.98
CA GLY A 118 -9.49 2.87 4.64
C GLY A 118 -9.79 4.34 4.39
N VAL A 119 -9.07 5.28 5.05
CA VAL A 119 -9.33 6.73 4.94
C VAL A 119 -8.24 7.52 4.20
N VAL A 120 -7.13 6.88 3.83
CA VAL A 120 -6.02 7.52 3.11
C VAL A 120 -5.83 6.86 1.74
N ALA A 121 -5.34 7.63 0.77
CA ALA A 121 -5.10 7.15 -0.59
C ALA A 121 -3.79 6.34 -0.75
N ALA A 122 -2.93 6.33 0.27
CA ALA A 122 -1.60 5.70 0.18
C ALA A 122 -1.58 4.22 -0.22
N PRO A 123 -2.54 3.36 0.17
CA PRO A 123 -2.61 1.98 -0.34
C PRO A 123 -2.84 1.88 -1.85
N LEU A 124 -3.34 2.94 -2.50
CA LEU A 124 -3.58 2.97 -3.95
C LEU A 124 -2.50 3.79 -4.67
N GLU A 125 -2.32 5.04 -4.25
CA GLU A 125 -1.49 6.03 -4.93
C GLU A 125 -0.07 6.12 -4.35
N GLY A 126 0.11 5.67 -3.11
CA GLY A 126 1.39 5.74 -2.41
C GLY A 126 2.24 4.50 -2.61
N PHE A 127 1.67 3.32 -2.46
CA PHE A 127 2.27 2.03 -2.83
C PHE A 127 1.83 1.69 -4.25
N ILE A 128 2.74 1.76 -5.21
CA ILE A 128 2.39 1.75 -6.64
C ILE A 128 2.59 0.39 -7.29
N GLU A 129 3.59 -0.38 -6.87
CA GLU A 129 3.93 -1.67 -7.46
C GLU A 129 4.70 -2.54 -6.46
N LEU A 130 4.46 -3.85 -6.49
CA LEU A 130 5.39 -4.84 -5.92
C LEU A 130 6.25 -5.44 -7.03
N ALA A 131 7.57 -5.25 -6.94
CA ALA A 131 8.52 -5.87 -7.84
C ALA A 131 9.18 -7.09 -7.17
N ILE A 132 9.40 -8.15 -7.96
CA ILE A 132 10.20 -9.30 -7.56
C ILE A 132 11.56 -9.18 -8.23
N LYS A 133 12.62 -9.10 -7.42
CA LYS A 133 14.00 -8.92 -7.88
C LYS A 133 14.87 -10.06 -7.41
N GLN A 134 16.08 -10.16 -7.96
CA GLN A 134 17.04 -11.22 -7.65
C GLN A 134 18.15 -10.72 -6.73
N ARG A 135 18.38 -11.49 -5.67
CA ARG A 135 19.52 -11.34 -4.77
C ARG A 135 20.81 -11.75 -5.45
N ARG A 136 21.95 -11.38 -4.86
CA ARG A 136 23.27 -11.82 -5.36
C ARG A 136 23.50 -13.31 -5.22
N ASP A 137 22.84 -13.95 -4.25
CA ASP A 137 22.85 -15.41 -4.08
C ASP A 137 21.83 -16.14 -4.98
N GLY A 138 21.14 -15.41 -5.87
CA GLY A 138 20.20 -15.96 -6.86
C GLY A 138 18.79 -16.24 -6.33
N LYS A 139 18.50 -15.93 -5.05
CA LYS A 139 17.14 -16.04 -4.51
C LYS A 139 16.30 -14.81 -4.86
N ALA A 140 14.99 -15.00 -4.98
CA ALA A 140 14.05 -13.90 -5.16
C ALA A 140 13.79 -13.15 -3.84
N TYR A 141 13.65 -11.83 -3.94
CA TYR A 141 13.23 -10.95 -2.84
C TYR A 141 12.21 -9.92 -3.35
N LEU A 142 11.54 -9.23 -2.41
CA LEU A 142 10.54 -8.23 -2.72
C LEU A 142 11.11 -6.81 -2.68
N ALA A 143 10.70 -5.98 -3.64
CA ALA A 143 10.90 -4.55 -3.64
C ALA A 143 9.54 -3.84 -3.68
N ALA A 144 9.25 -3.09 -2.62
CA ALA A 144 8.04 -2.29 -2.49
C ALA A 144 8.28 -0.92 -3.11
N LYS A 145 7.58 -0.62 -4.21
CA LYS A 145 7.72 0.66 -4.89
C LYS A 145 6.71 1.66 -4.38
N TYR A 146 7.21 2.84 -4.01
CA TYR A 146 6.41 3.94 -3.53
C TYR A 146 6.45 5.15 -4.47
N ALA A 147 5.43 5.98 -4.37
CA ALA A 147 5.36 7.30 -4.99
C ALA A 147 5.09 8.38 -3.93
N GLY A 148 5.29 9.65 -4.32
CA GLY A 148 5.09 10.82 -3.46
C GLY A 148 3.81 10.83 -2.60
N PRO A 149 2.63 10.39 -3.10
CA PRO A 149 1.39 10.33 -2.32
C PRO A 149 1.46 9.47 -1.05
N VAL A 150 2.46 8.58 -0.90
CA VAL A 150 2.68 7.79 0.33
C VAL A 150 2.79 8.68 1.58
N ARG A 151 3.23 9.93 1.42
CA ARG A 151 3.30 10.92 2.50
C ARG A 151 1.96 11.21 3.16
N GLY A 152 0.87 11.08 2.42
CA GLY A 152 -0.49 11.24 2.94
C GLY A 152 -0.86 10.18 4.00
N ALA A 153 -0.15 9.05 4.07
CA ALA A 153 -0.33 8.06 5.12
C ALA A 153 0.27 8.48 6.47
N GLY A 154 1.25 9.38 6.46
CA GLY A 154 2.13 9.65 7.60
C GLY A 154 3.20 8.58 7.82
N GLY A 155 4.20 8.90 8.65
CA GLY A 155 5.37 8.05 8.86
C GLY A 155 5.04 6.68 9.47
N THR A 156 4.10 6.62 10.40
CA THR A 156 3.68 5.35 11.04
C THR A 156 3.12 4.36 10.03
N ALA A 157 2.15 4.80 9.23
CA ALA A 157 1.49 3.91 8.30
C ALA A 157 2.41 3.51 7.13
N ALA A 158 3.26 4.43 6.66
CA ALA A 158 4.29 4.12 5.68
C ALA A 158 5.27 3.05 6.20
N ALA A 159 5.76 3.19 7.44
CA ALA A 159 6.64 2.19 8.05
C ALA A 159 5.94 0.82 8.21
N VAL A 160 4.68 0.81 8.65
CA VAL A 160 3.90 -0.43 8.80
C VAL A 160 3.64 -1.10 7.44
N SER A 161 3.53 -0.35 6.35
CA SER A 161 3.41 -0.95 5.01
C SER A 161 4.64 -1.81 4.63
N VAL A 162 5.85 -1.41 5.05
CA VAL A 162 7.07 -2.21 4.86
C VAL A 162 7.04 -3.48 5.73
N VAL A 163 6.52 -3.39 6.97
CA VAL A 163 6.33 -4.55 7.86
C VAL A 163 5.32 -5.53 7.27
N ILE A 164 4.23 -5.05 6.68
CA ILE A 164 3.24 -5.88 5.98
C ILE A 164 3.89 -6.58 4.79
N ALA A 165 4.67 -5.85 3.97
CA ALA A 165 5.39 -6.42 2.83
C ALA A 165 6.37 -7.52 3.24
N ASP A 166 7.14 -7.31 4.31
CA ASP A 166 8.03 -8.33 4.89
C ASP A 166 7.25 -9.56 5.35
N TYR A 167 6.16 -9.35 6.10
CA TYR A 167 5.32 -10.44 6.59
C TYR A 167 4.76 -11.28 5.45
N VAL A 168 4.22 -10.64 4.41
CA VAL A 168 3.71 -11.32 3.21
C VAL A 168 4.84 -12.06 2.50
N GLY A 169 5.99 -11.43 2.26
CA GLY A 169 7.14 -12.05 1.61
C GLY A 169 7.62 -13.31 2.33
N ARG A 170 7.73 -13.27 3.66
CA ARG A 170 8.10 -14.45 4.47
C ARG A 170 7.06 -15.56 4.39
N GLN A 171 5.77 -15.22 4.40
CA GLN A 171 4.69 -16.20 4.27
C GLN A 171 4.67 -16.87 2.89
N MET A 172 5.19 -16.20 1.86
CA MET A 172 5.28 -16.68 0.48
C MET A 172 6.66 -17.27 0.14
N GLY A 173 7.60 -17.31 1.10
CA GLY A 173 8.91 -17.95 0.92
C GLY A 173 9.97 -17.08 0.23
N TYR A 174 9.77 -15.76 0.15
CA TYR A 174 10.76 -14.82 -0.39
C TYR A 174 11.87 -14.57 0.61
N ALA A 175 13.08 -14.39 0.10
CA ALA A 175 14.24 -14.07 0.91
C ALA A 175 14.27 -12.58 1.27
N GLN A 176 14.98 -12.24 2.35
CA GLN A 176 15.20 -10.84 2.74
C GLN A 176 16.10 -10.13 1.73
N TYR A 177 15.90 -8.82 1.56
CA TYR A 177 16.74 -7.95 0.75
C TYR A 177 18.22 -8.00 1.18
N ASP A 178 19.14 -7.97 0.21
CA ASP A 178 20.59 -8.06 0.40
C ASP A 178 21.33 -6.87 -0.28
N PRO A 179 21.23 -5.63 0.24
CA PRO A 179 21.91 -4.48 -0.36
C PRO A 179 23.44 -4.68 -0.38
N ASP A 180 24.13 -4.19 -1.41
CA ASP A 180 25.57 -3.93 -1.30
C ASP A 180 25.84 -2.55 -0.69
N ASP A 181 27.13 -2.32 -0.47
CA ASP A 181 27.66 -1.05 -0.02
C ASP A 181 27.28 0.09 -0.98
N LYS A 182 27.25 -0.13 -2.30
CA LYS A 182 26.90 0.95 -3.25
C LYS A 182 25.42 1.34 -3.17
N GLU A 183 24.53 0.37 -3.02
CA GLU A 183 23.09 0.60 -2.81
C GLU A 183 22.84 1.30 -1.48
N THR A 184 23.62 0.94 -0.45
CA THR A 184 23.56 1.57 0.86
C THR A 184 24.00 3.03 0.79
N GLU A 185 25.15 3.30 0.16
CA GLU A 185 25.64 4.66 -0.02
C GLU A 185 24.78 5.48 -0.99
N ARG A 186 24.14 4.82 -1.97
CA ARG A 186 23.13 5.44 -2.83
C ARG A 186 21.94 5.97 -2.01
N MET A 187 21.39 5.17 -1.10
CA MET A 187 20.28 5.60 -0.24
C MET A 187 20.68 6.77 0.68
N ILE A 188 21.90 6.74 1.23
CA ILE A 188 22.45 7.86 2.03
C ILE A 188 22.51 9.14 1.17
N THR A 189 23.00 8.99 -0.07
CA THR A 189 23.12 10.10 -1.01
C THR A 189 21.76 10.67 -1.38
N GLU A 190 20.78 9.83 -1.71
CA GLU A 190 19.41 10.25 -2.03
C GLU A 190 18.75 10.98 -0.86
N LEU A 191 18.82 10.43 0.36
CA LEU A 191 18.23 11.06 1.55
C LEU A 191 18.88 12.42 1.86
N THR A 192 20.19 12.53 1.66
CA THR A 192 20.92 13.80 1.85
C THR A 192 20.56 14.83 0.79
N ASP A 193 20.63 14.45 -0.49
CA ASP A 193 20.28 15.32 -1.61
C ASP A 193 18.82 15.78 -1.52
N TYR A 194 17.90 14.87 -1.16
CA TYR A 194 16.49 15.17 -0.99
C TYR A 194 16.26 16.18 0.15
N HIS A 195 16.89 15.95 1.31
CA HIS A 195 16.79 16.85 2.45
C HIS A 195 17.32 18.25 2.12
N GLU A 196 18.46 18.34 1.46
CA GLU A 196 19.14 19.62 1.23
C GLU A 196 18.58 20.40 0.04
N ARG A 197 18.05 19.72 -0.98
CA ARG A 197 17.73 20.33 -2.28
C ARG A 197 16.27 20.26 -2.67
N VAL A 198 15.45 19.50 -1.96
CA VAL A 198 14.03 19.32 -2.27
C VAL A 198 13.15 19.75 -1.11
N THR A 199 13.22 19.05 0.02
CA THR A 199 12.47 19.42 1.22
C THR A 199 13.06 18.81 2.48
N ASN A 200 12.99 19.56 3.58
CA ASN A 200 13.49 19.11 4.87
C ASN A 200 12.66 17.93 5.38
N LEU A 201 13.33 16.81 5.58
CA LEU A 201 12.77 15.65 6.27
C LEU A 201 12.35 16.02 7.71
N GLN A 202 11.22 15.48 8.17
CA GLN A 202 10.76 15.65 9.56
C GLN A 202 11.79 15.13 10.58
N TYR A 203 12.52 14.10 10.19
CA TYR A 203 13.69 13.57 10.88
C TYR A 203 14.73 13.24 9.82
N LYS A 204 15.92 13.83 9.95
CA LYS A 204 17.11 13.48 9.13
C LYS A 204 17.95 12.52 9.97
N PRO A 205 17.92 11.21 9.69
CA PRO A 205 18.82 10.28 10.34
C PRO A 205 20.26 10.58 9.92
N SER A 206 21.22 10.20 10.77
CA SER A 206 22.64 10.19 10.45
C SER A 206 22.97 9.13 9.39
N ASP A 207 24.09 9.30 8.70
CA ASP A 207 24.56 8.33 7.71
C ASP A 207 24.72 6.92 8.30
N ASP A 208 25.15 6.82 9.56
CA ASP A 208 25.28 5.54 10.27
C ASP A 208 23.92 4.89 10.58
N GLU A 209 22.92 5.69 10.93
CA GLU A 209 21.54 5.19 11.10
C GLU A 209 20.95 4.72 9.77
N ILE A 210 21.16 5.48 8.68
CA ILE A 210 20.70 5.07 7.35
C ILE A 210 21.40 3.78 6.93
N ARG A 211 22.72 3.70 7.10
CA ARG A 211 23.51 2.51 6.77
C ARG A 211 22.99 1.29 7.53
N TYR A 212 22.78 1.44 8.84
CA TYR A 212 22.21 0.38 9.66
C TYR A 212 20.83 -0.03 9.18
N LEU A 213 19.93 0.91 8.90
CA LEU A 213 18.58 0.62 8.44
C LEU A 213 18.59 -0.13 7.11
N VAL A 214 19.30 0.39 6.10
CA VAL A 214 19.33 -0.22 4.76
C VAL A 214 19.85 -1.66 4.83
N GLN A 215 20.93 -1.90 5.58
CA GLN A 215 21.50 -3.24 5.74
C GLN A 215 20.60 -4.25 6.45
N HIS A 216 19.56 -3.77 7.16
CA HIS A 216 18.64 -4.62 7.93
C HIS A 216 17.19 -4.57 7.40
N LEU A 217 16.92 -3.81 6.33
CA LEU A 217 15.60 -3.79 5.71
C LEU A 217 15.33 -5.16 5.07
N PRO A 218 14.23 -5.84 5.44
CA PRO A 218 13.91 -7.16 4.89
C PRO A 218 13.34 -7.10 3.47
N VAL A 219 12.83 -5.94 3.06
CA VAL A 219 12.25 -5.64 1.75
C VAL A 219 12.93 -4.38 1.24
N GLU A 220 13.23 -4.33 -0.06
CA GLU A 220 13.78 -3.11 -0.65
C GLU A 220 12.69 -2.04 -0.71
N VAL A 221 12.99 -0.85 -0.21
CA VAL A 221 12.16 0.34 -0.35
C VAL A 221 12.65 1.05 -1.61
N ASP A 222 11.85 0.97 -2.68
CA ASP A 222 12.15 1.51 -4.00
C ASP A 222 11.03 2.47 -4.43
N GLY A 223 11.11 3.06 -5.61
CA GLY A 223 10.07 3.94 -6.12
C GLY A 223 10.39 4.55 -7.47
N ASP A 224 9.37 5.13 -8.08
CA ASP A 224 9.58 5.97 -9.25
C ASP A 224 10.20 7.31 -8.83
N PRO A 225 11.10 7.88 -9.65
CA PRO A 225 11.75 9.14 -9.33
C PRO A 225 10.72 10.25 -9.17
N THR A 226 10.73 10.90 -8.01
CA THR A 226 9.79 11.98 -7.68
C THR A 226 10.27 13.35 -8.13
N GLU A 227 11.56 13.48 -8.44
CA GLU A 227 12.21 14.73 -8.83
C GLU A 227 12.93 14.57 -10.17
N GLN A 228 13.14 15.69 -10.87
CA GLN A 228 13.89 15.70 -12.14
C GLN A 228 15.41 15.77 -11.94
N ARG A 229 15.86 15.97 -10.70
CA ARG A 229 17.27 16.13 -10.36
C ARG A 229 17.95 14.77 -10.33
N GLU A 230 19.17 14.70 -10.84
CA GLU A 230 19.97 13.50 -10.66
C GLU A 230 20.59 13.44 -9.27
N VAL A 231 20.78 12.21 -8.78
CA VAL A 231 21.56 11.92 -7.58
C VAL A 231 23.00 12.41 -7.76
N SER A 232 23.59 12.93 -6.68
CA SER A 232 24.95 13.49 -6.74
C SER A 232 26.04 12.44 -6.91
N ASN A 233 25.82 11.19 -6.51
CA ASN A 233 26.77 10.08 -6.61
C ASN A 233 26.06 8.72 -6.72
N TYR A 234 26.80 7.62 -6.94
CA TYR A 234 26.28 6.25 -7.02
C TYR A 234 25.21 6.03 -8.11
N LYS A 235 25.53 6.50 -9.33
CA LYS A 235 24.71 6.32 -10.53
C LYS A 235 24.89 4.92 -11.14
N ASP A 236 23.93 4.54 -11.98
CA ASP A 236 23.94 3.35 -12.83
C ASP A 236 24.11 2.04 -12.03
N LEU A 237 23.41 1.94 -10.89
CA LEU A 237 23.42 0.73 -10.08
C LEU A 237 22.54 -0.36 -10.71
N PRO A 238 22.97 -1.63 -10.74
CA PRO A 238 22.27 -2.70 -11.46
C PRO A 238 20.82 -2.93 -11.03
N ARG A 239 20.51 -2.67 -9.75
CA ARG A 239 19.16 -2.87 -9.19
C ARG A 239 18.39 -1.57 -9.03
N VAL A 240 18.97 -0.40 -9.33
CA VAL A 240 18.25 0.88 -9.24
C VAL A 240 17.93 1.36 -10.65
N ALA A 241 16.64 1.44 -10.97
CA ALA A 241 16.19 1.70 -12.35
C ALA A 241 16.44 3.15 -12.82
N THR A 242 16.84 4.05 -11.92
CA THR A 242 16.98 5.48 -12.20
C THR A 242 18.18 6.12 -11.51
N ASN A 243 18.63 7.26 -12.03
CA ASN A 243 19.69 8.10 -11.47
C ASN A 243 19.14 9.38 -10.84
N ARG A 244 17.84 9.42 -10.51
CA ARG A 244 17.13 10.57 -9.95
C ARG A 244 16.55 10.21 -8.59
#